data_AF-A0A9P6U2Y3-F1
#
_entry.id   AF-A0A9P6U2Y3-F1
#
_cell.length_a   1.000
_cell.length_b   1.000
_cell.length_c   1.000
_cell.angle_alpha   90.00
_cell.angle_beta   90.00
_cell.angle_gamma   90.00
#
_symmetry.space_group_name_H-M   'P 1'
#
loop_
_entity.id
_entity.type
_entity.pdbx_description
1 polymer ?
#
loop_
_entity_poly.entity_id
_entity_poly.type
_entity_poly.pdbx_seq_one_letter_code
_entity_poly.pdbx_strand_id
1 'polypeptide(L)'
;MMLRHTNNNSNIFDHPSYLSSAVNPFAGQNIGYLRLAVVGDSGVGKTSFARQFTETLPEVLSHDWDPQDETDDDYPRTDALVEKFSSTMMEIPWDNMDADDEVPARNLVFVDTPGYGSVVDAQVNFDLFMSYVGQTFEEKNKRISPFTEVSNNELMRSLVTGVGAHKFIDVCFYLIVHRLKPIDVEYMRLVSEKANVVPIICKVDTQSEQEVIDLKVHVLKTLREQGVSIYTFRIDYDRLINMAETGQSGGPPFAVSNADTKPASEDKDDHISFTPAQNELPLLRRLVLETQITNIRQFTVKKFINWRGKHLAQQQHQQPQPQPYYQQQPQQAMQHQYQQVTR
;
A
#
# COMPACT_ATOMS: atom_id res chain seq x y z
N MET A 1 33.68 66.49 -22.46
CA MET A 1 33.85 66.53 -23.93
C MET A 1 33.80 65.09 -24.42
N MET A 2 33.04 64.82 -25.49
CA MET A 2 32.70 63.51 -26.03
C MET A 2 33.92 62.66 -26.50
N LEU A 3 33.59 61.37 -26.80
CA LEU A 3 34.18 60.41 -27.77
C LEU A 3 35.05 59.31 -27.13
N ARG A 4 35.10 58.06 -27.58
CA ARG A 4 34.29 57.10 -28.38
C ARG A 4 35.16 55.81 -28.46
N HIS A 5 34.54 54.62 -28.52
CA HIS A 5 35.05 53.33 -29.06
C HIS A 5 36.21 52.61 -28.31
N THR A 6 36.33 51.28 -28.18
CA THR A 6 35.82 50.06 -28.90
C THR A 6 36.15 48.77 -28.11
N ASN A 7 35.31 47.74 -28.28
CA ASN A 7 35.53 46.25 -28.26
C ASN A 7 36.32 45.56 -27.12
N ASN A 8 35.76 44.49 -26.52
CA ASN A 8 35.98 43.10 -26.98
C ASN A 8 35.13 42.04 -26.25
N ASN A 9 34.84 40.94 -26.96
CA ASN A 9 34.04 39.75 -26.62
C ASN A 9 34.46 38.98 -25.36
N SER A 10 33.50 38.34 -24.69
CA SER A 10 33.60 36.91 -24.31
C SER A 10 32.22 36.27 -24.09
N ASN A 11 32.09 35.05 -24.61
CA ASN A 11 30.91 34.19 -24.66
C ASN A 11 30.38 33.82 -23.27
N ILE A 12 29.05 33.84 -23.08
CA ILE A 12 28.37 32.95 -22.13
C ILE A 12 27.14 32.40 -22.84
N PHE A 13 27.11 31.08 -22.94
CA PHE A 13 26.07 30.24 -23.54
C PHE A 13 24.75 30.28 -22.75
N ASP A 14 23.68 30.03 -23.49
CA ASP A 14 22.29 29.88 -23.05
C ASP A 14 22.08 28.96 -21.84
N HIS A 15 21.15 29.37 -20.96
CA HIS A 15 20.18 28.42 -20.39
C HIS A 15 18.78 29.05 -20.49
N PRO A 16 17.82 28.44 -21.19
CA PRO A 16 16.43 28.83 -21.11
C PRO A 16 15.89 28.40 -19.75
N SER A 17 15.45 29.37 -18.97
CA SER A 17 14.64 29.18 -17.77
C SER A 17 13.37 28.41 -18.16
N TYR A 18 13.38 27.10 -17.91
CA TYR A 18 12.21 26.25 -18.05
C TYR A 18 11.17 26.64 -16.99
N LEU A 19 10.13 27.33 -17.47
CA LEU A 19 8.73 27.19 -17.10
C LEU A 19 8.47 26.81 -15.64
N SER A 20 8.10 27.83 -14.85
CA SER A 20 7.19 27.65 -13.73
C SER A 20 5.90 27.00 -14.23
N SER A 21 5.78 25.68 -14.07
CA SER A 21 4.47 25.08 -13.93
C SER A 21 3.92 25.59 -12.60
N ALA A 22 2.77 26.24 -12.64
CA ALA A 22 2.07 26.67 -11.44
C ALA A 22 1.73 25.43 -10.61
N VAL A 23 2.56 25.13 -9.60
CA VAL A 23 2.27 24.13 -8.58
C VAL A 23 0.99 24.59 -7.90
N ASN A 24 -0.07 23.80 -8.05
CA ASN A 24 -1.36 24.08 -7.43
C ASN A 24 -1.18 24.09 -5.90
N PRO A 25 -1.38 25.23 -5.20
CA PRO A 25 -1.10 25.34 -3.77
C PRO A 25 -2.04 24.52 -2.87
N PHE A 26 -3.08 23.90 -3.45
CA PHE A 26 -4.03 23.02 -2.76
C PHE A 26 -3.86 21.54 -3.10
N ALA A 27 -2.87 21.23 -3.94
CA ALA A 27 -2.56 19.87 -4.35
C ALA A 27 -2.19 19.02 -3.11
N GLY A 28 -2.81 17.85 -2.93
CA GLY A 28 -2.42 16.87 -1.92
C GLY A 28 -2.88 17.10 -0.47
N GLN A 29 -3.44 18.27 -0.12
CA GLN A 29 -3.95 18.53 1.24
C GLN A 29 -5.06 17.56 1.68
N ASN A 30 -5.82 17.02 0.72
CA ASN A 30 -6.93 16.10 1.01
C ASN A 30 -6.50 14.64 1.12
N ILE A 31 -5.29 14.28 0.65
CA ILE A 31 -4.85 12.88 0.71
C ILE A 31 -4.51 12.51 2.15
N GLY A 32 -3.85 13.37 2.92
CA GLY A 32 -3.35 13.02 4.25
C GLY A 32 -2.29 11.92 4.19
N TYR A 33 -2.14 11.16 5.27
CA TYR A 33 -1.21 10.01 5.34
C TYR A 33 -1.85 8.75 4.75
N LEU A 34 -1.17 8.12 3.79
CA LEU A 34 -1.63 6.92 3.11
C LEU A 34 -0.45 5.98 2.86
N ARG A 35 -0.61 4.69 3.18
CA ARG A 35 0.43 3.68 2.93
C ARG A 35 -0.05 2.65 1.93
N LEU A 36 0.71 2.52 0.86
CA LEU A 36 0.45 1.67 -0.28
C LEU A 36 1.53 0.59 -0.32
N ALA A 37 1.19 -0.60 -0.81
CA ALA A 37 2.15 -1.68 -1.02
C ALA A 37 2.02 -2.21 -2.44
N VAL A 38 3.13 -2.66 -3.02
CA VAL A 38 3.16 -3.37 -4.30
C VAL A 38 3.66 -4.79 -4.06
N VAL A 39 2.88 -5.76 -4.51
CA VAL A 39 3.13 -7.19 -4.30
C VAL A 39 2.89 -7.94 -5.62
N GLY A 40 3.66 -8.99 -5.89
CA GLY A 40 3.53 -9.79 -7.10
C GLY A 40 4.82 -10.55 -7.42
N ASP A 41 4.88 -11.13 -8.61
CA ASP A 41 6.05 -11.91 -9.04
C ASP A 41 7.29 -11.03 -9.27
N SER A 42 8.44 -11.65 -9.47
CA SER A 42 9.67 -11.01 -9.92
C SER A 42 9.53 -10.52 -11.37
N GLY A 43 10.09 -9.34 -11.66
CA GLY A 43 10.10 -8.79 -13.03
C GLY A 43 8.76 -8.27 -13.56
N VAL A 44 7.68 -8.25 -12.76
CA VAL A 44 6.36 -7.74 -13.19
C VAL A 44 6.27 -6.21 -13.27
N GLY A 45 7.27 -5.49 -12.76
CA GLY A 45 7.31 -4.02 -12.78
C GLY A 45 6.75 -3.35 -11.53
N LYS A 46 6.89 -3.97 -10.34
CA LYS A 46 6.42 -3.43 -9.04
C LYS A 46 6.97 -2.04 -8.74
N THR A 47 8.29 -1.91 -8.75
CA THR A 47 9.00 -0.66 -8.46
C THR A 47 8.67 0.42 -9.50
N SER A 48 8.67 0.06 -10.78
CA SER A 48 8.28 0.96 -11.87
C SER A 48 6.83 1.45 -11.73
N PHE A 49 5.90 0.56 -11.35
CA PHE A 49 4.50 0.94 -11.10
C PHE A 49 4.38 1.87 -9.91
N ALA A 50 5.05 1.57 -8.79
CA ALA A 50 5.03 2.40 -7.58
C ALA A 50 5.58 3.80 -7.87
N ARG A 51 6.71 3.86 -8.58
CA ARG A 51 7.33 5.09 -9.07
C ARG A 51 6.40 5.88 -9.97
N GLN A 52 5.88 5.26 -11.03
CA GLN A 52 4.97 5.91 -11.96
C GLN A 52 3.74 6.43 -11.22
N PHE A 53 3.14 5.62 -10.33
CA PHE A 53 1.97 5.97 -9.51
C PHE A 53 2.16 7.29 -8.75
N THR A 54 3.36 7.56 -8.23
CA THR A 54 3.67 8.79 -7.49
C THR A 54 4.26 9.91 -8.35
N GLU A 55 5.28 9.66 -9.16
CA GLU A 55 6.06 10.71 -9.84
C GLU A 55 5.24 11.51 -10.85
N THR A 56 4.27 10.87 -11.48
CA THR A 56 3.39 11.54 -12.45
C THR A 56 2.17 12.18 -11.78
N LEU A 57 2.14 12.27 -10.44
CA LEU A 57 1.17 13.10 -9.72
C LEU A 57 1.65 14.56 -9.77
N PRO A 58 0.84 15.49 -10.31
CA PRO A 58 1.17 16.92 -10.32
C PRO A 58 1.36 17.53 -8.92
N GLU A 59 0.88 16.83 -7.89
CA GLU A 59 0.85 17.26 -6.50
C GLU A 59 2.12 16.89 -5.71
N VAL A 60 3.02 16.10 -6.29
CA VAL A 60 4.21 15.63 -5.59
C VAL A 60 5.25 16.76 -5.51
N LEU A 61 5.63 17.08 -4.27
CA LEU A 61 6.61 18.09 -3.90
C LEU A 61 8.02 17.51 -3.85
N SER A 62 8.14 16.25 -3.37
CA SER A 62 9.42 15.54 -3.25
C SER A 62 9.19 14.03 -3.15
N HIS A 63 10.21 13.23 -3.47
CA HIS A 63 10.16 11.76 -3.35
C HIS A 63 11.54 11.12 -3.18
N ASP A 64 11.57 9.92 -2.59
CA ASP A 64 12.78 9.11 -2.33
C ASP A 64 13.12 8.13 -3.48
N TRP A 65 12.51 8.30 -4.67
CA TRP A 65 12.86 7.52 -5.86
C TRP A 65 14.23 7.91 -6.39
N ASP A 66 15.05 6.91 -6.68
CA ASP A 66 16.39 7.12 -7.24
C ASP A 66 16.25 7.64 -8.69
N PRO A 67 17.03 8.67 -9.09
CA PRO A 67 17.05 9.14 -10.48
C PRO A 67 17.41 7.98 -11.39
N GLN A 68 16.70 7.85 -12.51
CA GLN A 68 17.12 6.91 -13.55
C GLN A 68 18.36 7.49 -14.23
N ASP A 69 19.48 6.79 -14.17
CA ASP A 69 20.49 6.95 -15.22
C ASP A 69 19.87 6.38 -16.49
N GLU A 70 19.77 7.18 -17.55
CA GLU A 70 19.20 6.80 -18.85
C GLU A 70 19.90 5.59 -19.50
N THR A 71 20.97 5.07 -18.88
CA THR A 71 21.82 3.99 -19.37
C THR A 71 21.61 2.64 -18.68
N ASP A 72 20.86 2.56 -17.57
CA ASP A 72 20.61 1.29 -16.86
C ASP A 72 19.15 0.83 -17.04
N ASP A 73 18.92 -0.04 -18.02
CA ASP A 73 17.66 -0.78 -18.20
C ASP A 73 17.37 -1.78 -17.05
N ASP A 74 18.36 -2.05 -16.20
CA ASP A 74 18.25 -2.97 -15.07
C ASP A 74 18.07 -2.22 -13.75
N TYR A 75 16.80 -2.06 -13.33
CA TYR A 75 16.51 -1.66 -11.96
C TYR A 75 17.12 -2.71 -11.01
N PRO A 76 17.89 -2.31 -9.98
CA PRO A 76 18.48 -3.26 -9.06
C PRO A 76 17.36 -4.08 -8.43
N ARG A 77 17.56 -5.39 -8.40
CA ARG A 77 16.60 -6.33 -7.86
C ARG A 77 16.28 -5.96 -6.40
N THR A 78 15.01 -5.74 -6.11
CA THR A 78 14.54 -5.53 -4.74
C THR A 78 14.71 -6.84 -3.96
N ASP A 79 15.76 -6.94 -3.16
CA ASP A 79 16.09 -8.13 -2.35
C ASP A 79 15.52 -8.05 -0.92
N ALA A 80 15.04 -6.88 -0.50
CA ALA A 80 14.41 -6.64 0.80
C ALA A 80 13.18 -5.74 0.65
N LEU A 81 12.30 -5.77 1.65
CA LEU A 81 11.17 -4.84 1.73
C LEU A 81 11.68 -3.42 2.00
N VAL A 82 11.30 -2.45 1.16
CA VAL A 82 11.77 -1.07 1.23
C VAL A 82 10.59 -0.11 1.30
N GLU A 83 10.65 0.87 2.20
CA GLU A 83 9.72 2.00 2.22
C GLU A 83 10.28 3.15 1.39
N LYS A 84 9.57 3.55 0.34
CA LYS A 84 9.84 4.74 -0.46
C LYS A 84 8.79 5.80 -0.15
N PHE A 85 9.24 7.02 0.10
CA PHE A 85 8.39 8.12 0.53
C PHE A 85 8.14 9.10 -0.60
N SER A 86 6.96 9.70 -0.61
CA SER A 86 6.62 10.84 -1.46
C SER A 86 5.79 11.84 -0.67
N SER A 87 6.02 13.11 -0.96
CA SER A 87 5.40 14.23 -0.26
C SER A 87 4.42 14.92 -1.18
N THR A 88 3.18 15.09 -0.74
CA THR A 88 2.15 15.89 -1.44
C THR A 88 1.62 17.02 -0.56
N MET A 89 2.22 17.23 0.62
CA MET A 89 1.89 18.33 1.53
C MET A 89 3.13 18.71 2.33
N MET A 90 3.06 19.85 3.01
CA MET A 90 4.08 20.28 3.97
C MET A 90 3.76 19.72 5.36
N GLU A 91 4.78 19.47 6.16
CA GLU A 91 4.61 19.15 7.58
C GLU A 91 4.02 20.35 8.32
N ILE A 92 3.22 20.06 9.35
CA ILE A 92 2.72 21.09 10.25
C ILE A 92 3.90 21.49 11.14
N PRO A 93 4.29 22.78 11.18
CA PRO A 93 5.36 23.25 12.04
C PRO A 93 5.10 22.88 13.49
N TRP A 94 6.08 22.23 14.12
CA TRP A 94 6.06 21.96 15.56
C TRP A 94 6.51 23.22 16.32
N ASP A 95 6.17 23.34 17.61
CA ASP A 95 6.43 24.54 18.43
C ASP A 95 7.91 25.03 18.46
N ASN A 96 8.86 24.20 17.99
CA ASN A 96 10.29 24.50 17.93
C ASN A 96 10.86 24.60 16.49
N MET A 97 10.01 24.57 15.46
CA MET A 97 10.40 24.78 14.06
C MET A 97 10.25 26.26 13.72
N ASP A 98 11.24 26.85 13.05
CA ASP A 98 11.10 28.21 12.57
C ASP A 98 9.94 28.28 11.57
N ALA A 99 9.13 29.33 11.62
CA ALA A 99 7.92 29.45 10.79
C ALA A 99 8.22 29.49 9.27
N ASP A 100 9.49 29.72 8.91
CA ASP A 100 10.00 29.75 7.55
C ASP A 100 10.57 28.38 7.10
N ASP A 101 10.66 27.38 7.99
CA ASP A 101 11.14 26.03 7.66
C ASP A 101 10.03 25.22 6.97
N GLU A 102 10.01 25.30 5.65
CA GLU A 102 9.15 24.53 4.78
C GLU A 102 9.65 23.08 4.62
N VAL A 103 9.23 22.17 5.51
CA VAL A 103 9.58 20.74 5.46
C VAL A 103 8.47 19.94 4.75
N PRO A 104 8.75 19.22 3.64
CA PRO A 104 7.78 18.34 3.01
C PRO A 104 7.40 17.13 3.89
N ALA A 105 6.12 16.82 3.99
CA ALA A 105 5.61 15.69 4.77
C ALA A 105 5.80 14.36 4.05
N ARG A 106 6.24 13.33 4.77
CA ARG A 106 6.33 11.94 4.28
C ARG A 106 4.96 11.24 4.30
N ASN A 107 3.96 11.82 3.64
CA ASN A 107 2.56 11.43 3.78
C ASN A 107 2.14 10.27 2.86
N LEU A 108 2.79 10.09 1.70
CA LEU A 108 2.59 8.92 0.85
C LEU A 108 3.76 7.96 1.01
N VAL A 109 3.46 6.72 1.38
CA VAL A 109 4.49 5.68 1.53
C VAL A 109 4.16 4.52 0.62
N PHE A 110 5.11 4.15 -0.23
CA PHE A 110 5.09 2.90 -0.98
C PHE A 110 6.01 1.89 -0.31
N VAL A 111 5.43 0.76 0.07
CA VAL A 111 6.18 -0.42 0.49
C VAL A 111 6.43 -1.26 -0.75
N ASP A 112 7.66 -1.17 -1.27
CA ASP A 112 8.12 -2.04 -2.34
C ASP A 112 8.60 -3.37 -1.75
N THR A 113 8.22 -4.47 -2.40
CA THR A 113 8.46 -5.83 -1.91
C THR A 113 9.29 -6.63 -2.90
N PRO A 114 10.16 -7.54 -2.43
CA PRO A 114 10.80 -8.52 -3.32
C PRO A 114 9.73 -9.34 -4.05
N GLY A 115 9.99 -9.66 -5.32
CA GLY A 115 9.08 -10.53 -6.09
C GLY A 115 9.11 -11.96 -5.56
N TYR A 116 7.97 -12.64 -5.49
CA TYR A 116 7.97 -13.99 -4.89
C TYR A 116 8.81 -15.01 -5.67
N GLY A 117 8.91 -14.90 -6.99
CA GLY A 117 9.75 -15.76 -7.84
C GLY A 117 11.25 -15.43 -7.79
N SER A 118 11.67 -14.56 -6.87
CA SER A 118 13.08 -14.19 -6.67
C SER A 118 13.84 -15.29 -5.93
N VAL A 119 13.15 -16.07 -5.11
CA VAL A 119 13.68 -17.14 -4.27
C VAL A 119 13.06 -18.48 -4.66
N VAL A 120 13.71 -19.59 -4.28
CA VAL A 120 13.21 -20.94 -4.56
C VAL A 120 11.89 -21.20 -3.82
N ASP A 121 11.78 -20.74 -2.58
CA ASP A 121 10.58 -20.86 -1.75
C ASP A 121 9.85 -19.52 -1.63
N ALA A 122 8.80 -19.34 -2.42
CA ALA A 122 7.98 -18.14 -2.42
C ALA A 122 7.36 -17.82 -1.06
N GLN A 123 7.20 -18.82 -0.17
CA GLN A 123 6.65 -18.62 1.18
C GLN A 123 7.51 -17.65 2.00
N VAL A 124 8.83 -17.61 1.77
CA VAL A 124 9.73 -16.65 2.43
C VAL A 124 9.30 -15.20 2.17
N ASN A 125 8.88 -14.88 0.94
CA ASN A 125 8.40 -13.55 0.58
C ASN A 125 6.99 -13.28 1.13
N PHE A 126 6.16 -14.32 1.21
CA PHE A 126 4.82 -14.22 1.81
C PHE A 126 4.96 -13.84 3.28
N ASP A 127 5.78 -14.60 4.02
CA ASP A 127 6.02 -14.41 5.43
C ASP A 127 6.69 -13.07 5.71
N LEU A 128 7.63 -12.63 4.87
CA LEU A 128 8.27 -11.32 4.99
C LEU A 128 7.23 -10.19 4.97
N PHE A 129 6.39 -10.14 3.93
CA PHE A 129 5.38 -9.09 3.81
C PHE A 129 4.30 -9.21 4.87
N MET A 130 3.80 -10.43 5.14
CA MET A 130 2.74 -10.65 6.12
C MET A 130 3.20 -10.37 7.55
N SER A 131 4.47 -10.64 7.88
CA SER A 131 5.07 -10.29 9.17
C SER A 131 5.19 -8.78 9.32
N TYR A 132 5.64 -8.07 8.28
CA TYR A 132 5.70 -6.61 8.27
C TYR A 132 4.30 -5.99 8.51
N VAL A 133 3.28 -6.42 7.76
CA VAL A 133 1.90 -5.93 7.96
C VAL A 133 1.38 -6.28 9.36
N GLY A 134 1.62 -7.51 9.83
CA GLY A 134 1.23 -7.95 11.18
C GLY A 134 1.90 -7.14 12.29
N GLN A 135 3.16 -6.77 12.13
CA GLN A 135 3.88 -5.93 13.07
C GLN A 135 3.25 -4.55 13.20
N THR A 136 2.81 -3.93 12.10
CA THR A 136 2.12 -2.62 12.18
C THR A 136 0.83 -2.69 13.00
N PHE A 137 0.10 -3.80 12.94
CA PHE A 137 -1.10 -4.04 13.75
C PHE A 137 -0.73 -4.21 15.22
N GLU A 138 0.28 -5.02 15.51
CA GLU A 138 0.77 -5.28 16.86
C GLU A 138 1.28 -4.00 17.54
N GLU A 139 2.09 -3.21 16.83
CA GLU A 139 2.60 -1.92 17.32
C GLU A 139 1.47 -0.96 17.66
N LYS A 140 0.45 -0.88 16.80
CA LYS A 140 -0.70 -0.01 17.09
C LYS A 140 -1.51 -0.53 18.27
N ASN A 141 -1.72 -1.84 18.36
CA ASN A 141 -2.46 -2.45 19.47
C ASN A 141 -1.76 -2.21 20.81
N LYS A 142 -0.43 -2.33 20.87
CA LYS A 142 0.37 -2.02 22.08
C LYS A 142 0.25 -0.56 22.52
N ARG A 143 0.07 0.38 21.58
CA ARG A 143 -0.13 1.80 21.88
C ARG A 143 -1.54 2.11 22.38
N ILE A 144 -2.52 1.25 22.13
CA ILE A 144 -3.86 1.37 22.70
C ILE A 144 -3.78 0.82 24.12
N SER A 145 -4.03 1.69 25.12
CA SER A 145 -3.95 1.33 26.54
C SER A 145 -4.67 0.01 26.84
N PRO A 146 -4.01 -0.99 27.47
CA PRO A 146 -4.64 -2.25 27.83
C PRO A 146 -5.68 -2.09 28.95
N PHE A 147 -5.66 -0.95 29.66
CA PHE A 147 -6.55 -0.64 30.78
C PHE A 147 -7.75 0.22 30.37
N THR A 148 -7.85 0.58 29.10
CA THR A 148 -8.94 1.41 28.58
C THR A 148 -9.79 0.56 27.63
N GLU A 149 -11.03 0.31 28.03
CA GLU A 149 -12.03 -0.28 27.14
C GLU A 149 -12.41 0.74 26.05
N VAL A 150 -11.64 0.73 24.97
CA VAL A 150 -11.94 1.57 23.80
C VAL A 150 -12.94 0.83 22.92
N SER A 151 -14.11 1.43 22.71
CA SER A 151 -15.15 0.85 21.85
C SER A 151 -14.70 0.78 20.38
N ASN A 152 -15.24 -0.16 19.61
CA ASN A 152 -14.94 -0.26 18.17
C ASN A 152 -15.29 1.03 17.40
N ASN A 153 -16.32 1.75 17.82
CA ASN A 153 -16.72 3.02 17.21
C ASN A 153 -15.71 4.14 17.47
N GLU A 154 -15.12 4.16 18.67
CA GLU A 154 -14.09 5.13 19.04
C GLU A 154 -12.76 4.84 18.31
N LEU A 155 -12.40 3.56 18.17
CA LEU A 155 -11.27 3.16 17.31
C LEU A 155 -11.52 3.56 15.86
N MET A 156 -12.72 3.31 15.34
CA MET A 156 -13.06 3.71 13.97
C MET A 156 -12.89 5.22 13.78
N ARG A 157 -13.44 6.04 14.68
CA ARG A 157 -13.35 7.51 14.60
C ARG A 157 -11.91 8.01 14.72
N SER A 158 -11.12 7.43 15.62
CA SER A 158 -9.74 7.89 15.88
C SER A 158 -8.74 7.43 14.82
N LEU A 159 -8.99 6.31 14.12
CA LEU A 159 -8.04 5.73 13.19
C LEU A 159 -8.30 6.05 11.72
N VAL A 160 -9.56 6.34 11.32
CA VAL A 160 -9.92 6.64 9.92
C VAL A 160 -9.45 8.04 9.46
N THR A 161 -8.83 8.81 10.35
CA THR A 161 -8.37 10.18 10.08
C THR A 161 -7.22 10.24 9.08
N GLY A 162 -7.14 11.34 8.31
CA GLY A 162 -6.01 11.60 7.41
C GLY A 162 -4.72 12.07 8.07
N VAL A 163 -4.67 12.18 9.39
CA VAL A 163 -3.52 12.74 10.14
C VAL A 163 -2.43 11.72 10.49
N GLY A 164 -2.48 10.50 9.94
CA GLY A 164 -1.45 9.48 10.21
C GLY A 164 -1.62 8.74 11.53
N ALA A 165 -2.86 8.50 11.96
CA ALA A 165 -3.16 7.80 13.22
C ALA A 165 -2.65 6.34 13.29
N HIS A 166 -2.29 5.74 12.16
CA HIS A 166 -1.77 4.38 12.05
C HIS A 166 -0.74 4.24 10.92
N LYS A 167 0.01 3.13 10.95
CA LYS A 167 0.97 2.73 9.89
C LYS A 167 0.51 1.50 9.08
N PHE A 168 -0.77 1.17 9.14
CA PHE A 168 -1.34 0.05 8.39
C PHE A 168 -1.19 0.24 6.88
N ILE A 169 -1.14 -0.86 6.13
CA ILE A 169 -1.22 -0.82 4.67
C ILE A 169 -2.67 -0.61 4.26
N ASP A 170 -2.93 0.55 3.67
CA ASP A 170 -4.27 0.96 3.22
C ASP A 170 -4.66 0.26 1.92
N VAL A 171 -3.73 0.15 0.98
CA VAL A 171 -3.94 -0.54 -0.31
C VAL A 171 -2.74 -1.42 -0.61
N CYS A 172 -3.00 -2.66 -1.01
CA CYS A 172 -2.01 -3.53 -1.60
C CYS A 172 -2.34 -3.73 -3.07
N PHE A 173 -1.55 -3.14 -3.96
CA PHE A 173 -1.61 -3.40 -5.39
C PHE A 173 -0.97 -4.75 -5.68
N TYR A 174 -1.78 -5.69 -6.17
CA TYR A 174 -1.32 -7.03 -6.53
C TYR A 174 -1.11 -7.10 -8.04
N LEU A 175 0.15 -7.15 -8.48
CA LEU A 175 0.51 -7.09 -9.89
C LEU A 175 0.50 -8.47 -10.54
N ILE A 176 -0.28 -8.60 -11.61
CA ILE A 176 -0.45 -9.80 -12.43
C ILE A 176 0.00 -9.46 -13.84
N VAL A 177 0.76 -10.36 -14.48
CA VAL A 177 1.25 -10.17 -15.86
C VAL A 177 0.97 -11.44 -16.66
N HIS A 178 0.33 -11.28 -17.83
CA HIS A 178 -0.10 -12.31 -18.80
C HIS A 178 -1.09 -13.38 -18.28
N ARG A 179 -0.93 -13.90 -17.06
CA ARG A 179 -1.80 -14.94 -16.51
C ARG A 179 -1.90 -14.87 -14.99
N LEU A 180 -3.04 -15.29 -14.45
CA LEU A 180 -3.22 -15.53 -13.02
C LEU A 180 -2.67 -16.92 -12.67
N LYS A 181 -1.69 -16.97 -11.76
CA LYS A 181 -1.10 -18.23 -11.27
C LYS A 181 -1.83 -18.68 -10.00
N PRO A 182 -1.88 -19.99 -9.69
CA PRO A 182 -2.47 -20.47 -8.44
C PRO A 182 -1.83 -19.86 -7.18
N ILE A 183 -0.51 -19.65 -7.23
CA ILE A 183 0.25 -18.98 -6.17
C ILE A 183 -0.21 -17.53 -5.95
N ASP A 184 -0.69 -16.85 -6.99
CA ASP A 184 -1.20 -15.49 -6.87
C ASP A 184 -2.51 -15.46 -6.07
N VAL A 185 -3.38 -16.46 -6.29
CA VAL A 185 -4.66 -16.61 -5.59
C VAL A 185 -4.42 -16.84 -4.10
N GLU A 186 -3.46 -17.71 -3.75
CA GLU A 186 -3.09 -17.97 -2.36
C GLU A 186 -2.51 -16.72 -1.69
N TYR A 187 -1.59 -16.02 -2.37
CA TYR A 187 -0.98 -14.83 -1.80
C TYR A 187 -2.00 -13.71 -1.59
N MET A 188 -2.86 -13.44 -2.58
CA MET A 188 -3.94 -12.47 -2.44
C MET A 188 -4.90 -12.84 -1.31
N ARG A 189 -5.18 -14.14 -1.11
CA ARG A 189 -6.01 -14.61 0.02
C ARG A 189 -5.39 -14.20 1.35
N LEU A 190 -4.10 -14.47 1.56
CA LEU A 190 -3.39 -14.12 2.79
C LEU A 190 -3.36 -12.61 3.03
N VAL A 191 -3.03 -11.82 2.01
CA VAL A 191 -2.94 -10.35 2.13
C VAL A 191 -4.32 -9.74 2.39
N SER A 192 -5.38 -10.28 1.79
CA SER A 192 -6.75 -9.77 1.93
C SER A 192 -7.25 -9.74 3.37
N GLU A 193 -6.68 -10.54 4.27
CA GLU A 193 -7.03 -10.52 5.69
C GLU A 193 -6.64 -9.22 6.40
N LYS A 194 -5.56 -8.57 5.95
CA LYS A 194 -4.92 -7.45 6.68
C LYS A 194 -4.84 -6.16 5.86
N ALA A 195 -4.85 -6.21 4.53
CA ALA A 195 -4.78 -5.05 3.65
C ALA A 195 -5.82 -5.11 2.54
N ASN A 196 -6.22 -3.96 1.97
CA ASN A 196 -7.17 -3.93 0.85
C ASN A 196 -6.47 -4.30 -0.46
N VAL A 197 -6.70 -5.51 -0.96
CA VAL A 197 -6.07 -6.02 -2.18
C VAL A 197 -6.76 -5.42 -3.41
N VAL A 198 -5.99 -4.79 -4.29
CA VAL A 198 -6.45 -4.26 -5.58
C VAL A 198 -5.63 -4.96 -6.68
N PRO A 199 -6.25 -5.87 -7.45
CA PRO A 199 -5.55 -6.55 -8.53
C PRO A 199 -5.27 -5.59 -9.70
N ILE A 200 -4.04 -5.62 -10.20
CA ILE A 200 -3.56 -4.81 -11.33
C ILE A 200 -3.02 -5.77 -12.40
N ILE A 201 -3.51 -5.65 -13.62
CA ILE A 201 -2.91 -6.28 -14.79
C ILE A 201 -1.87 -5.30 -15.34
N CYS A 202 -0.59 -5.69 -15.26
CA CYS A 202 0.52 -4.85 -15.69
C CYS A 202 1.02 -5.21 -17.09
N LYS A 203 1.88 -4.34 -17.64
CA LYS A 203 2.49 -4.49 -18.98
C LYS A 203 1.43 -4.70 -20.07
N VAL A 204 0.35 -3.93 -19.99
CA VAL A 204 -0.76 -4.05 -20.97
C VAL A 204 -0.40 -3.50 -22.36
N ASP A 205 0.72 -2.80 -22.47
CA ASP A 205 1.38 -2.47 -23.73
C ASP A 205 1.93 -3.70 -24.48
N THR A 206 2.05 -4.85 -23.81
CA THR A 206 2.52 -6.11 -24.39
C THR A 206 1.40 -7.12 -24.65
N GLN A 207 0.14 -6.74 -24.37
CA GLN A 207 -1.05 -7.58 -24.52
C GLN A 207 -2.07 -6.89 -25.40
N SER A 208 -2.74 -7.64 -26.26
CA SER A 208 -3.88 -7.15 -27.02
C SER A 208 -5.06 -6.81 -26.10
N GLU A 209 -5.94 -5.93 -26.54
CA GLU A 209 -7.15 -5.57 -25.78
C GLU A 209 -7.99 -6.80 -25.41
N GLN A 210 -8.14 -7.76 -26.34
CA GLN A 210 -8.88 -8.99 -26.09
C GLN A 210 -8.21 -9.87 -25.02
N GLU A 211 -6.88 -10.01 -25.03
CA GLU A 211 -6.16 -10.76 -24.00
C GLU A 211 -6.35 -10.14 -22.61
N VAL A 212 -6.36 -8.80 -22.52
CA VAL A 212 -6.61 -8.09 -21.27
C VAL A 212 -8.05 -8.29 -20.79
N ILE A 213 -9.03 -8.22 -21.69
CA ILE A 213 -10.44 -8.50 -21.38
C ILE A 213 -10.61 -9.92 -20.83
N ASP A 214 -10.07 -10.91 -21.55
CA ASP A 214 -10.15 -12.32 -21.16
C ASP A 214 -9.48 -12.56 -19.80
N LEU A 215 -8.32 -11.92 -19.56
CA LEU A 215 -7.62 -12.01 -18.28
C LEU A 215 -8.41 -11.33 -17.15
N LYS A 216 -9.03 -10.16 -17.37
CA LYS A 216 -9.89 -9.49 -16.36
C LYS A 216 -11.05 -10.41 -15.95
N VAL A 217 -11.73 -11.01 -16.92
CA VAL A 217 -12.84 -11.95 -16.69
C VAL A 217 -12.35 -13.18 -15.93
N HIS A 218 -11.23 -13.77 -16.36
CA HIS A 218 -10.65 -14.95 -15.73
C HIS A 218 -10.27 -14.67 -14.27
N VAL A 219 -9.56 -13.57 -14.00
CA VAL A 219 -9.17 -13.17 -12.64
C VAL A 219 -10.38 -13.02 -11.74
N LEU A 220 -11.42 -12.30 -12.18
CA LEU A 220 -12.62 -12.10 -11.37
C LEU A 220 -13.37 -13.42 -11.10
N LYS A 221 -13.54 -14.28 -12.11
CA LYS A 221 -14.24 -15.57 -11.92
C LYS A 221 -13.47 -16.47 -10.96
N THR A 222 -12.17 -16.63 -11.14
CA THR A 222 -11.32 -17.48 -10.29
C THR A 222 -11.25 -16.98 -8.85
N LEU A 223 -11.08 -15.67 -8.62
CA LEU A 223 -11.06 -15.13 -7.26
C LEU A 223 -12.39 -15.33 -6.53
N ARG A 224 -13.52 -15.20 -7.23
CA ARG A 224 -14.86 -15.48 -6.67
C ARG A 224 -15.02 -16.95 -6.29
N GLU A 225 -14.68 -17.85 -7.21
CA GLU A 225 -14.77 -19.30 -7.00
C GLU A 225 -13.89 -19.77 -5.83
N GLN A 226 -12.73 -19.13 -5.66
CA GLN A 226 -11.78 -19.41 -4.59
C GLN A 226 -12.05 -18.63 -3.30
N GLY A 227 -13.11 -17.82 -3.25
CA GLY A 227 -13.49 -17.04 -2.06
C GLY A 227 -12.44 -16.00 -1.63
N VAL A 228 -11.66 -15.46 -2.57
CA VAL A 228 -10.66 -14.42 -2.30
C VAL A 228 -11.31 -13.05 -2.35
N SER A 229 -11.19 -12.28 -1.27
CA SER A 229 -11.77 -10.94 -1.18
C SER A 229 -10.81 -9.88 -1.73
N ILE A 230 -11.27 -9.13 -2.73
CA ILE A 230 -10.59 -7.94 -3.25
C ILE A 230 -11.38 -6.67 -2.93
N TYR A 231 -10.72 -5.52 -2.97
CA TYR A 231 -11.37 -4.23 -2.79
C TYR A 231 -12.04 -3.77 -4.09
N THR A 232 -13.37 -3.68 -4.09
CA THR A 232 -14.18 -3.48 -5.30
C THR A 232 -14.60 -2.03 -5.56
N PHE A 233 -14.08 -1.06 -4.81
CA PHE A 233 -14.42 0.37 -4.98
C PHE A 233 -15.93 0.67 -4.98
N ARG A 234 -16.70 -0.03 -4.12
CA ARG A 234 -18.17 0.06 -4.02
C ARG A 234 -18.94 -0.44 -5.26
N ILE A 235 -18.29 -1.22 -6.11
CA ILE A 235 -18.93 -1.91 -7.24
C ILE A 235 -19.24 -3.35 -6.80
N ASP A 236 -20.46 -3.81 -7.09
CA ASP A 236 -20.84 -5.20 -6.84
C ASP A 236 -20.01 -6.16 -7.69
N TYR A 237 -19.69 -7.32 -7.15
CA TYR A 237 -18.79 -8.26 -7.81
C TYR A 237 -19.33 -8.78 -9.15
N ASP A 238 -20.64 -9.06 -9.23
CA ASP A 238 -21.27 -9.50 -10.47
C ASP A 238 -21.29 -8.38 -11.53
N ARG A 239 -21.39 -7.12 -11.09
CA ARG A 239 -21.25 -5.97 -11.98
C ARG A 239 -19.82 -5.83 -12.49
N LEU A 240 -18.80 -6.07 -11.67
CA LEU A 240 -17.41 -6.09 -12.12
C LEU A 240 -17.17 -7.16 -13.21
N ILE A 241 -17.74 -8.36 -13.04
CA ILE A 241 -17.63 -9.41 -14.06
C ILE A 241 -18.30 -8.97 -15.35
N ASN A 242 -19.52 -8.42 -15.28
CA ASN A 242 -20.23 -7.94 -16.47
C ASN A 242 -19.49 -6.79 -17.17
N MET A 243 -18.91 -5.87 -16.40
CA MET A 243 -18.05 -4.80 -16.94
C MET A 243 -16.82 -5.39 -17.65
N ALA A 244 -16.15 -6.38 -17.06
CA ALA A 244 -15.03 -7.04 -17.70
C ALA A 244 -15.44 -7.77 -19.00
N GLU A 245 -16.55 -8.52 -19.00
CA GLU A 245 -17.06 -9.24 -20.18
C GLU A 245 -17.47 -8.31 -21.34
N THR A 246 -17.87 -7.07 -21.02
CA THR A 246 -18.26 -6.06 -22.01
C THR A 246 -17.12 -5.11 -22.40
N GLY A 247 -15.91 -5.30 -21.86
CA GLY A 247 -14.77 -4.41 -22.07
C GLY A 247 -14.94 -3.03 -21.43
N GLN A 248 -15.89 -2.86 -20.50
CA GLN A 248 -16.12 -1.60 -19.82
C GLN A 248 -15.08 -1.37 -18.72
N SER A 249 -14.27 -0.33 -18.88
CA SER A 249 -13.37 0.20 -17.84
C SER A 249 -14.15 0.78 -16.66
N GLY A 250 -13.60 0.73 -15.44
CA GLY A 250 -14.24 1.35 -14.27
C GLY A 250 -13.99 0.69 -12.93
N GLY A 251 -13.37 -0.49 -12.89
CA GLY A 251 -13.11 -1.22 -11.66
C GLY A 251 -12.02 -2.28 -11.80
N PRO A 252 -11.65 -2.92 -10.68
CA PRO A 252 -10.59 -3.92 -10.67
C PRO A 252 -11.00 -5.21 -11.42
N PRO A 253 -10.04 -5.94 -12.03
CA PRO A 253 -8.62 -5.61 -12.11
C PRO A 253 -8.34 -4.43 -13.04
N PHE A 254 -7.42 -3.54 -12.64
CA PHE A 254 -7.05 -2.38 -13.45
C PHE A 254 -5.93 -2.72 -14.43
N ALA A 255 -6.06 -2.31 -15.69
CA ALA A 255 -5.07 -2.48 -16.74
C ALA A 255 -4.08 -1.30 -16.73
N VAL A 256 -2.80 -1.55 -16.45
CA VAL A 256 -1.78 -0.49 -16.32
C VAL A 256 -0.55 -0.78 -17.17
N SER A 257 -0.08 0.26 -17.86
CA SER A 257 1.19 0.26 -18.59
C SER A 257 2.15 1.28 -18.00
N ASN A 258 3.40 0.83 -17.83
CA ASN A 258 4.52 1.66 -17.39
C ASN A 258 5.33 2.21 -18.57
N ALA A 259 5.03 1.79 -19.81
CA ALA A 259 5.70 2.31 -20.98
C ALA A 259 5.17 3.72 -21.30
N ASP A 260 6.09 4.67 -21.52
CA ASP A 260 5.76 5.84 -22.31
C ASP A 260 5.28 5.34 -23.66
N THR A 261 4.09 5.78 -24.10
CA THR A 261 3.46 5.37 -25.35
C THR A 261 4.52 5.27 -26.45
N LYS A 262 4.89 4.06 -26.86
CA LYS A 262 5.84 3.88 -27.96
C LYS A 262 5.27 4.65 -29.16
N PRO A 263 6.06 5.50 -29.82
CA PRO A 263 5.61 6.13 -31.06
C PRO A 263 5.21 4.99 -32.01
N ALA A 264 4.05 5.14 -32.66
CA ALA A 264 3.60 4.21 -33.68
C ALA A 264 4.76 3.95 -34.66
N SER A 265 5.12 2.69 -34.87
CA SER A 265 6.18 2.33 -35.81
C SER A 265 5.89 2.96 -37.18
N GLU A 266 6.85 3.72 -37.71
CA GLU A 266 6.74 4.34 -39.04
C GLU A 266 6.88 3.31 -40.19
N ASP A 267 7.16 2.04 -39.86
CA ASP A 267 7.28 0.95 -40.82
C ASP A 267 5.91 0.52 -41.35
N LYS A 268 5.66 0.90 -42.61
CA LYS A 268 4.39 0.66 -43.33
C LYS A 268 4.13 -0.80 -43.71
N ASP A 269 5.07 -1.71 -43.49
CA ASP A 269 4.99 -3.10 -43.97
C ASP A 269 4.73 -4.16 -42.88
N ASP A 270 4.75 -3.81 -41.58
CA ASP A 270 4.34 -4.72 -40.50
C ASP A 270 2.87 -4.49 -40.13
N HIS A 271 1.96 -5.00 -40.96
CA HIS A 271 0.50 -4.93 -40.76
C HIS A 271 -0.04 -5.89 -39.68
N ILE A 272 0.57 -5.91 -38.49
CA ILE A 272 -0.15 -6.36 -37.30
C ILE A 272 -0.60 -5.11 -36.57
N SER A 273 -1.87 -4.74 -36.75
CA SER A 273 -2.53 -3.68 -35.97
C SER A 273 -2.64 -4.14 -34.52
N PHE A 274 -1.57 -3.98 -33.75
CA PHE A 274 -1.59 -4.16 -32.32
C PHE A 274 -2.14 -2.88 -31.68
N THR A 275 -3.41 -2.91 -31.28
CA THR A 275 -4.00 -1.85 -30.46
C THR A 275 -3.72 -2.19 -28.98
N PRO A 276 -2.79 -1.47 -28.31
CA PRO A 276 -2.53 -1.71 -26.90
C PRO A 276 -3.77 -1.41 -26.07
N ALA A 277 -3.97 -2.16 -24.98
CA ALA A 277 -5.10 -1.91 -24.11
C ALA A 277 -5.01 -0.53 -23.43
N GLN A 278 -6.17 0.05 -23.10
CA GLN A 278 -6.25 1.36 -22.45
C GLN A 278 -5.55 1.35 -21.08
N ASN A 279 -4.69 2.35 -20.84
CA ASN A 279 -4.05 2.54 -19.54
C ASN A 279 -5.05 3.15 -18.54
N GLU A 280 -5.39 2.40 -17.49
CA GLU A 280 -6.35 2.78 -16.44
C GLU A 280 -5.68 3.42 -15.20
N LEU A 281 -4.37 3.68 -15.25
CA LEU A 281 -3.63 4.31 -14.15
C LEU A 281 -4.22 5.66 -13.68
N PRO A 282 -4.67 6.58 -14.57
CA PRO A 282 -5.31 7.83 -14.14
C PRO A 282 -6.61 7.58 -13.35
N LEU A 283 -7.41 6.60 -13.78
CA LEU A 283 -8.64 6.21 -13.08
C LEU A 283 -8.32 5.61 -11.72
N LEU A 284 -7.34 4.70 -11.65
CA LEU A 284 -6.91 4.08 -10.41
C LEU A 284 -6.47 5.13 -9.38
N ARG A 285 -5.67 6.11 -9.79
CA ARG A 285 -5.23 7.22 -8.92
C ARG A 285 -6.40 8.02 -8.39
N ARG A 286 -7.30 8.46 -9.27
CA ARG A 286 -8.50 9.20 -8.88
C ARG A 286 -9.36 8.41 -7.90
N LEU A 287 -9.46 7.09 -8.07
CA LEU A 287 -10.18 6.24 -7.14
C LEU A 287 -9.48 6.17 -5.77
N VAL A 288 -8.18 5.87 -5.76
CA VAL A 288 -7.42 5.65 -4.51
C VAL A 288 -7.15 6.93 -3.73
N LEU A 289 -6.77 8.01 -4.41
CA LEU A 289 -6.25 9.24 -3.80
C LEU A 289 -7.34 10.30 -3.57
N GLU A 290 -8.38 10.34 -4.41
CA GLU A 290 -9.39 11.40 -4.34
C GLU A 290 -10.75 10.88 -3.85
N THR A 291 -11.34 9.90 -4.54
CA THR A 291 -12.77 9.61 -4.39
C THR A 291 -13.09 8.54 -3.33
N GLN A 292 -12.20 7.56 -3.12
CA GLN A 292 -12.46 6.42 -2.23
C GLN A 292 -11.51 6.38 -1.02
N ILE A 293 -10.68 7.39 -0.80
CA ILE A 293 -9.67 7.38 0.26
C ILE A 293 -10.24 7.12 1.67
N THR A 294 -11.33 7.80 2.02
CA THR A 294 -12.01 7.62 3.31
C THR A 294 -12.57 6.20 3.45
N ASN A 295 -13.12 5.64 2.37
CA ASN A 295 -13.63 4.28 2.36
C ASN A 295 -12.49 3.26 2.53
N ILE A 296 -11.39 3.44 1.81
CA ILE A 296 -10.20 2.60 1.92
C ILE A 296 -9.74 2.55 3.39
N ARG A 297 -9.56 3.72 4.03
CA ARG A 297 -9.19 3.82 5.45
C ARG A 297 -10.18 3.11 6.37
N GLN A 298 -11.49 3.30 6.16
CA GLN A 298 -12.52 2.59 6.94
C GLN A 298 -12.38 1.07 6.84
N PHE A 299 -12.13 0.55 5.64
CA PHE A 299 -11.91 -0.88 5.44
C PHE A 299 -10.61 -1.35 6.09
N THR A 300 -9.52 -0.58 5.98
CA THR A 300 -8.25 -0.87 6.67
C THR A 300 -8.44 -0.98 8.19
N VAL A 301 -9.09 0.03 8.78
CA VAL A 301 -9.35 0.09 10.22
C VAL A 301 -10.30 -1.03 10.66
N LYS A 302 -11.30 -1.38 9.84
CA LYS A 302 -12.18 -2.53 10.11
C LYS A 302 -11.39 -3.85 10.16
N LYS A 303 -10.40 -4.05 9.28
CA LYS A 303 -9.53 -5.23 9.31
C LYS A 303 -8.71 -5.27 10.61
N PHE A 304 -8.16 -4.14 11.03
CA PHE A 304 -7.46 -4.03 12.32
C PHE A 304 -8.37 -4.35 13.50
N ILE A 305 -9.58 -3.78 13.57
CA ILE A 305 -10.55 -4.04 14.64
C ILE A 305 -10.91 -5.53 14.72
N ASN A 306 -11.17 -6.15 13.56
CA ASN A 306 -11.47 -7.58 13.48
C ASN A 306 -10.28 -8.43 13.95
N TRP A 307 -9.07 -8.09 13.52
CA TRP A 307 -7.84 -8.75 13.96
C TRP A 307 -7.64 -8.61 15.48
N ARG A 308 -7.80 -7.40 16.03
CA ARG A 308 -7.69 -7.11 17.47
C ARG A 308 -8.70 -7.92 18.28
N GLY A 309 -9.95 -8.00 17.82
CA GLY A 309 -10.99 -8.80 18.47
C GLY A 309 -10.63 -10.28 18.57
N LYS A 310 -10.11 -10.87 17.48
CA LYS A 310 -9.60 -12.26 17.48
C LYS A 310 -8.41 -12.44 18.43
N HIS A 311 -7.50 -11.47 18.44
CA HIS A 311 -6.28 -11.54 19.27
C HIS A 311 -6.59 -11.46 20.76
N LEU A 312 -7.49 -10.55 21.18
CA LEU A 312 -7.95 -10.44 22.56
C LEU A 312 -8.69 -11.71 23.03
N ALA A 313 -9.52 -12.30 22.17
CA ALA A 313 -10.19 -13.57 22.48
C ALA A 313 -9.17 -14.69 22.74
N GLN A 314 -8.10 -14.80 21.93
CA GLN A 314 -7.05 -15.80 22.13
C GLN A 314 -6.30 -15.62 23.46
N GLN A 315 -6.02 -14.38 23.86
CA GLN A 315 -5.35 -14.09 25.13
C GLN A 315 -6.20 -14.47 26.36
N GLN A 316 -7.52 -14.30 26.29
CA GLN A 316 -8.43 -14.70 27.38
C GLN A 316 -8.48 -16.21 27.57
N HIS A 317 -8.39 -17.00 26.50
CA HIS A 317 -8.38 -18.47 26.58
C HIS A 317 -7.07 -19.04 27.14
N GLN A 318 -5.99 -18.25 27.19
CA GLN A 318 -4.69 -18.67 27.71
C GLN A 318 -4.46 -18.26 29.18
N GLN A 319 -5.39 -17.52 29.81
CA GLN A 319 -5.30 -17.23 31.24
C GLN A 319 -5.62 -18.49 32.07
N PRO A 320 -4.73 -18.96 32.96
CA PRO A 320 -5.03 -20.10 33.83
C PRO A 320 -6.20 -19.76 34.74
N GLN A 321 -7.18 -20.67 34.84
CA GLN A 321 -8.30 -20.50 35.77
C GLN A 321 -7.76 -20.30 37.19
N PRO A 322 -8.31 -19.35 37.97
CA PRO A 322 -7.94 -19.22 39.37
C PRO A 322 -8.26 -20.54 40.08
N GLN A 323 -7.23 -21.18 40.66
CA GLN A 323 -7.43 -22.38 41.47
C GLN A 323 -8.40 -22.06 42.61
N PRO A 324 -9.40 -22.91 42.89
CA PRO A 324 -10.27 -22.72 44.03
C PRO A 324 -9.42 -22.77 45.30
N TYR A 325 -9.44 -21.69 46.08
CA TYR A 325 -8.83 -21.64 47.41
C TYR A 325 -9.48 -22.74 48.28
N TYR A 326 -8.78 -23.85 48.50
CA TYR A 326 -9.12 -24.77 49.58
C TYR A 326 -8.86 -24.06 50.91
N GLN A 327 -9.92 -23.69 51.63
CA GLN A 327 -9.83 -23.29 53.03
C GLN A 327 -9.25 -24.45 53.84
N GLN A 328 -7.98 -24.36 54.23
CA GLN A 328 -7.42 -25.23 55.26
C GLN A 328 -8.03 -24.83 56.61
N GLN A 329 -8.80 -25.75 57.21
CA GLN A 329 -9.23 -25.63 58.60
C GLN A 329 -8.00 -25.67 59.52
N PRO A 330 -7.90 -24.81 60.56
CA PRO A 330 -6.78 -24.86 61.50
C PRO A 330 -6.96 -26.05 62.47
N GLN A 331 -6.23 -27.15 62.22
CA GLN A 331 -6.22 -28.33 63.10
C GLN A 331 -5.04 -28.35 64.10
N GLN A 332 -4.38 -27.21 64.36
CA GLN A 332 -3.17 -27.14 65.20
C GLN A 332 -3.38 -26.65 66.65
N ALA A 333 -4.60 -26.70 67.19
CA ALA A 333 -4.86 -26.23 68.57
C ALA A 333 -5.00 -27.34 69.64
N MET A 334 -4.85 -28.63 69.32
CA MET A 334 -5.15 -29.73 70.28
C MET A 334 -3.98 -30.63 70.67
N GLN A 335 -2.72 -30.27 70.39
CA GLN A 335 -1.56 -31.06 70.84
C GLN A 335 -0.74 -30.44 71.98
N HIS A 336 -1.06 -29.23 72.44
CA HIS A 336 -0.36 -28.60 73.57
C HIS A 336 -1.02 -28.79 74.95
N GLN A 337 -2.13 -29.53 75.05
CA GLN A 337 -2.86 -29.70 76.32
C GLN A 337 -2.70 -31.08 76.99
N TYR A 338 -1.81 -31.95 76.51
CA TYR A 338 -1.56 -33.27 77.13
C TYR A 338 -0.19 -33.44 77.81
N GLN A 339 0.57 -32.36 78.01
CA GLN A 339 1.88 -32.41 78.70
C GLN A 339 1.91 -31.70 80.07
N GLN A 340 0.76 -31.33 80.64
CA GLN A 340 0.70 -30.72 81.98
C GLN A 340 -0.22 -31.45 82.98
N VAL A 341 -0.28 -32.78 82.97
CA VAL A 341 -0.82 -33.54 84.11
C VAL A 341 -0.05 -34.86 84.28
N THR A 342 1.16 -34.79 84.83
CA THR A 342 1.76 -35.93 85.55
C THR A 342 2.72 -35.39 86.61
N ARG A 343 2.15 -35.03 87.75
CA ARG A 343 2.77 -35.07 89.07
C ARG A 343 1.75 -35.62 90.05
#